data_AF-A0A947QJV3-F1
#
_entry.id   AF-A0A947QJV3-F1
#
_cell.length_a   1.000
_cell.length_b   1.000
_cell.length_c   1.000
_cell.angle_alpha   90.00
_cell.angle_beta   90.00
_cell.angle_gamma   90.00
#
_symmetry.space_group_name_H-M   'P 1'
#
loop_
_entity.id
_entity.type
_entity.pdbx_description
1 polymer ?
#
loop_
_entity_poly.entity_id
_entity_poly.type
_entity_poly.pdbx_seq_one_letter_code
_entity_poly.pdbx_strand_id
1 'polypeptide(L)'
;MTCERYRTLLDGLDNGEMPLEMIVHARSCPSCAREEAALRAAVALYRLPDLSRSADLVPRVSALLPFMTAPRRTVSMRDWLVSGFVILASIVLVPLLGEFRDLKAAYGSGFTFPLSLALGTFVTLYAGAFVMSHLDDFSRRLKRYEAASRHRRVA
;
A
#
# COMPACT_ATOMS: atom_id res chain seq x y z
N MET A 1 21.50 0.45 -13.82
CA MET A 1 20.49 1.07 -12.93
C MET A 1 21.16 1.65 -11.70
N THR A 2 20.52 2.60 -11.02
CA THR A 2 21.00 3.10 -9.72
C THR A 2 20.59 2.15 -8.59
N CYS A 3 21.34 2.14 -7.49
CA CYS A 3 21.02 1.29 -6.32
C CYS A 3 19.63 1.64 -5.74
N GLU A 4 19.22 2.91 -5.78
CA GLU A 4 17.89 3.31 -5.31
C GLU A 4 16.77 2.73 -6.18
N ARG A 5 16.92 2.76 -7.50
CA ARG A 5 15.97 2.12 -8.42
C ARG A 5 15.94 0.60 -8.25
N TYR A 6 17.09 -0.03 -8.02
CA TYR A 6 17.17 -1.47 -7.72
C TYR A 6 16.34 -1.83 -6.48
N ARG A 7 16.54 -1.10 -5.37
CA ARG A 7 15.81 -1.33 -4.11
C ARG A 7 14.31 -1.14 -4.27
N THR A 8 13.87 -0.09 -4.99
CA THR A 8 12.44 0.12 -5.26
C THR A 8 11.82 -1.01 -6.07
N LEU A 9 12.54 -1.54 -7.06
CA LEU A 9 12.06 -2.69 -7.84
C LEU A 9 12.07 -3.97 -7.01
N LEU A 10 13.08 -4.17 -6.16
CA LEU A 10 13.17 -5.31 -5.26
C LEU A 10 12.03 -5.33 -4.23
N ASP A 11 11.66 -4.18 -3.67
CA ASP A 11 10.52 -4.03 -2.74
C ASP A 11 9.16 -4.33 -3.40
N GLY A 12 9.05 -4.11 -4.71
CA GLY A 12 7.83 -4.36 -5.49
C GLY A 12 7.75 -5.76 -6.11
N LEU A 13 8.77 -6.60 -5.93
CA LEU A 13 8.86 -7.92 -6.53
C LEU A 13 8.07 -8.95 -5.70
N ASP A 14 6.81 -9.19 -6.06
CA ASP A 14 6.00 -10.23 -5.39
C ASP A 14 6.25 -11.63 -5.99
N ASN A 15 6.61 -11.70 -7.27
CA ASN A 15 6.90 -12.93 -7.99
C ASN A 15 8.41 -13.11 -7.95
N GLY A 16 8.92 -14.20 -7.36
CA GLY A 16 10.35 -14.39 -7.06
C GLY A 16 11.34 -14.41 -8.25
N GLU A 17 10.90 -14.02 -9.44
CA GLU A 17 11.69 -13.89 -10.67
C GLU A 17 12.18 -12.46 -10.86
N MET A 18 13.50 -12.27 -10.86
CA MET A 18 14.09 -10.97 -11.12
C MET A 18 14.25 -10.68 -12.61
N PRO A 19 13.92 -9.46 -13.06
CA PRO A 19 14.29 -8.94 -14.36
C PRO A 19 15.81 -9.04 -14.61
N LEU A 20 16.20 -9.29 -15.86
CA LEU A 20 17.60 -9.41 -16.29
C LEU A 20 18.45 -8.21 -15.88
N GLU A 21 17.90 -7.00 -15.96
CA GLU A 21 18.58 -5.79 -15.54
C GLU A 21 18.99 -5.82 -14.06
N MET A 22 18.14 -6.37 -13.18
CA MET A 22 18.41 -6.48 -11.74
C MET A 22 19.49 -7.50 -11.47
N ILE A 23 19.45 -8.65 -12.16
CA ILE A 23 20.48 -9.69 -12.07
C ILE A 23 21.87 -9.13 -12.42
N VAL A 24 21.96 -8.36 -13.51
CA VAL A 24 23.22 -7.72 -13.92
C VAL A 24 23.70 -6.73 -12.86
N HIS A 25 22.79 -5.92 -12.30
CA HIS A 25 23.16 -4.97 -11.26
C HIS A 25 23.66 -5.66 -9.98
N ALA A 26 22.95 -6.69 -9.50
CA ALA A 26 23.34 -7.45 -8.32
C ALA A 26 24.74 -8.08 -8.48
N ARG A 27 25.08 -8.60 -9.67
CA ARG A 27 26.43 -9.11 -9.96
C ARG A 27 27.51 -8.02 -9.89
N SER A 28 27.18 -6.79 -10.26
CA SER A 28 28.11 -5.67 -10.25
C SER A 28 28.20 -4.93 -8.91
N CYS A 29 27.19 -5.07 -8.05
CA CYS A 29 27.05 -4.29 -6.82
C CYS A 29 26.88 -5.20 -5.60
N PRO A 30 27.95 -5.39 -4.77
CA PRO A 30 27.92 -6.33 -3.66
C PRO A 30 27.04 -5.89 -2.48
N SER A 31 26.66 -4.61 -2.38
CA SER A 31 25.67 -4.17 -1.40
C SER A 31 24.26 -4.64 -1.80
N CYS A 32 23.85 -4.39 -3.04
CA CYS A 32 22.55 -4.79 -3.56
C CYS A 32 22.36 -6.32 -3.58
N ALA A 33 23.42 -7.07 -3.89
CA ALA A 33 23.39 -8.54 -3.82
C ALA A 33 23.18 -9.07 -2.40
N ARG A 34 23.82 -8.45 -1.39
CA ARG A 34 23.66 -8.84 0.01
C ARG A 34 22.25 -8.56 0.52
N GLU A 35 21.68 -7.41 0.17
CA GLU A 35 20.30 -7.04 0.52
C GLU A 35 19.29 -8.02 -0.09
N GLU A 36 19.44 -8.35 -1.37
CA GLU A 36 18.61 -9.34 -2.05
C GLU A 36 18.72 -10.72 -1.42
N ALA A 37 19.94 -11.19 -1.10
CA ALA A 37 20.16 -12.48 -0.47
C ALA A 37 19.54 -12.55 0.93
N ALA A 38 19.68 -11.48 1.73
CA ALA A 38 19.07 -11.38 3.05
C ALA A 38 17.53 -11.41 2.96
N LEU A 39 16.95 -10.65 2.03
CA LEU A 39 15.50 -10.63 1.81
C LEU A 39 14.98 -12.00 1.36
N ARG A 40 15.66 -12.65 0.41
CA ARG A 40 15.29 -13.99 -0.07
C ARG A 40 15.39 -15.02 1.05
N ALA A 41 16.42 -14.96 1.90
CA ALA A 41 16.57 -15.85 3.05
C ALA A 41 15.43 -15.65 4.07
N ALA A 42 15.07 -14.41 4.37
CA ALA A 42 13.94 -14.09 5.25
C ALA A 42 12.60 -14.60 4.69
N VAL A 43 12.32 -14.38 3.40
CA VAL A 43 11.10 -14.88 2.75
C VAL A 43 11.08 -16.42 2.68
N ALA A 44 12.23 -17.06 2.46
CA ALA A 44 12.34 -18.51 2.47
C ALA A 44 11.97 -19.09 3.84
N LEU A 45 12.36 -18.42 4.96
CA LEU A 45 11.93 -18.83 6.30
C LEU A 45 10.42 -18.79 6.48
N TYR A 46 9.74 -17.77 5.93
CA TYR A 46 8.27 -17.69 5.97
C TYR A 46 7.58 -18.81 5.20
N ARG A 47 8.21 -19.32 4.14
CA ARG A 47 7.66 -20.38 3.30
C ARG A 47 7.85 -21.79 3.87
N LEU A 48 8.59 -21.94 4.97
CA LEU A 48 8.79 -23.24 5.61
C LEU A 48 7.52 -23.64 6.39
N PRO A 49 6.87 -24.77 6.03
CA PRO A 49 5.56 -25.13 6.56
C PRO A 49 5.56 -25.31 8.08
N ASP A 50 6.62 -25.87 8.66
CA ASP A 50 6.73 -26.13 10.10
C ASP A 50 7.07 -24.89 10.94
N LEU A 51 7.71 -23.88 10.33
CA LEU A 51 8.18 -22.68 11.04
C LEU A 51 7.15 -21.55 11.05
N SER A 52 6.23 -21.54 10.09
CA SER A 52 5.14 -20.55 9.99
C SER A 52 4.25 -20.43 11.24
N ARG A 53 4.23 -21.47 12.09
CA ARG A 53 3.47 -21.51 13.37
C ARG A 53 4.35 -21.42 14.62
N SER A 54 5.66 -21.29 14.46
CA SER A 54 6.60 -21.24 15.59
C SER A 54 6.68 -19.83 16.17
N ALA A 55 6.64 -19.71 17.50
CA ALA A 55 6.78 -18.45 18.21
C ALA A 55 8.16 -17.76 17.97
N ASP A 56 9.15 -18.54 17.51
CA ASP A 56 10.52 -18.09 17.26
C ASP A 56 10.77 -17.52 15.86
N LEU A 57 9.74 -17.37 15.03
CA LEU A 57 9.91 -16.89 13.67
C LEU A 57 10.34 -15.41 13.62
N VAL A 58 9.74 -14.56 14.47
CA VAL A 58 10.04 -13.12 14.54
C VAL A 58 11.51 -12.84 14.86
N PRO A 59 12.13 -13.41 15.92
CA PRO A 59 13.54 -13.17 16.21
C PRO A 59 14.49 -13.75 15.15
N ARG A 60 14.11 -14.84 14.46
CA ARG A 60 14.94 -15.42 13.37
C ARG A 60 14.92 -14.56 12.12
N VAL A 61 13.77 -14.01 11.76
CA VAL A 61 13.63 -13.09 10.62
C VAL A 61 14.34 -11.76 10.92
N SER A 62 14.20 -11.22 12.13
CA SER A 62 14.85 -9.95 12.49
C SER A 62 16.38 -10.07 12.51
N ALA A 63 16.92 -11.23 12.86
CA ALA A 63 18.36 -11.50 12.78
C ALA A 63 18.90 -11.54 11.35
N LEU A 64 18.06 -11.87 10.35
CA LEU A 64 18.45 -11.88 8.93
C LEU A 64 18.33 -10.50 8.27
N LEU A 65 17.56 -9.58 8.84
CA LEU A 65 17.32 -8.24 8.30
C LEU A 65 17.78 -7.12 9.25
N PRO A 66 19.00 -7.20 9.84
CA PRO A 66 19.46 -6.12 10.70
C PRO A 66 19.70 -4.88 9.84
N PHE A 67 19.04 -3.77 10.19
CA PHE A 67 19.22 -2.46 9.56
C PHE A 67 18.70 -2.33 8.11
N MET A 68 17.84 -3.24 7.65
CA MET A 68 17.13 -3.05 6.38
C MET A 68 16.11 -1.91 6.51
N THR A 69 16.12 -0.98 5.56
CA THR A 69 15.10 0.09 5.53
C THR A 69 13.73 -0.51 5.27
N ALA A 70 12.70 0.01 5.94
CA ALA A 70 11.32 -0.43 5.71
C ALA A 70 10.99 -0.38 4.20
N PRO A 71 10.35 -1.44 3.65
CA PRO A 71 10.02 -1.50 2.24
C PRO A 71 9.25 -0.26 1.80
N ARG A 72 9.67 0.38 0.71
CA ARG A 72 8.98 1.55 0.16
C ARG A 72 7.81 1.07 -0.70
N ARG A 73 6.77 0.50 -0.09
CA ARG A 73 5.51 0.24 -0.79
C ARG A 73 4.78 1.56 -1.02
N THR A 74 5.16 2.26 -2.08
CA THR A 74 4.44 3.43 -2.55
C THR A 74 3.27 2.96 -3.38
N VAL A 75 2.06 3.01 -2.81
CA VAL A 75 0.86 2.83 -3.62
C VAL A 75 0.61 4.12 -4.38
N SER A 76 0.27 4.02 -5.66
CA SER A 76 0.02 5.19 -6.50
C SER A 76 -1.18 5.98 -5.97
N MET A 77 -0.94 7.22 -5.52
CA MET A 77 -1.98 8.15 -5.07
C MET A 77 -3.02 8.41 -6.15
N ARG A 78 -2.59 8.44 -7.43
CA ARG A 78 -3.51 8.62 -8.56
C ARG A 78 -4.49 7.47 -8.66
N ASP A 79 -4.00 6.25 -8.53
CA ASP A 79 -4.84 5.06 -8.72
C ASP A 79 -5.88 4.96 -7.60
N TRP A 80 -5.50 5.32 -6.36
CA TRP A 80 -6.43 5.47 -5.23
C TRP A 80 -7.49 6.56 -5.44
N LEU A 81 -7.13 7.69 -6.03
CA LEU A 81 -8.09 8.76 -6.31
C LEU A 81 -9.09 8.33 -7.39
N VAL A 82 -8.60 7.66 -8.44
CA VAL A 82 -9.46 7.14 -9.52
C VAL A 82 -10.42 6.08 -8.98
N SER A 83 -9.94 5.10 -8.20
CA SER A 83 -10.83 4.11 -7.59
C SER A 83 -11.83 4.74 -6.61
N GLY A 84 -11.40 5.73 -5.84
CA GLY A 84 -12.29 6.46 -4.93
C GLY A 84 -13.39 7.22 -5.67
N PHE A 85 -13.04 7.85 -6.79
CA PHE A 85 -14.00 8.50 -7.67
C PHE A 85 -15.01 7.51 -8.27
N VAL A 86 -14.56 6.34 -8.72
CA VAL A 86 -15.43 5.28 -9.23
C VAL A 86 -16.40 4.79 -8.15
N ILE A 87 -15.94 4.60 -6.91
CA ILE A 87 -16.80 4.21 -5.78
C ILE A 87 -17.87 5.28 -5.53
N LEU A 88 -17.48 6.55 -5.45
CA LEU A 88 -18.43 7.66 -5.24
C LEU A 88 -19.45 7.76 -6.37
N ALA A 89 -18.99 7.71 -7.63
CA ALA A 89 -19.86 7.73 -8.79
C ALA A 89 -20.86 6.57 -8.75
N SER A 90 -20.40 5.37 -8.40
CA SER A 90 -21.25 4.18 -8.27
C SER A 90 -22.33 4.38 -7.19
N ILE A 91 -21.97 4.90 -6.02
CA ILE A 91 -22.92 5.17 -4.93
C ILE A 91 -24.00 6.17 -5.35
N VAL A 92 -23.63 7.20 -6.13
CA VAL A 92 -24.58 8.20 -6.64
C VAL A 92 -25.45 7.66 -7.77
N LEU A 93 -24.90 6.79 -8.62
CA LEU A 93 -25.59 6.19 -9.76
C LEU A 93 -26.56 5.07 -9.36
N VAL A 94 -26.24 4.29 -8.33
CA VAL A 94 -27.05 3.13 -7.91
C VAL A 94 -28.52 3.50 -7.62
N PRO A 95 -28.84 4.59 -6.89
CA PRO A 95 -30.22 5.00 -6.66
C PRO A 95 -31.02 5.36 -7.92
N LEU A 96 -30.34 5.66 -9.04
CA LEU A 96 -30.95 6.01 -10.33
C LEU A 96 -31.30 4.77 -11.17
N LEU A 97 -30.82 3.58 -10.79
CA LEU A 97 -31.11 2.33 -11.48
C LEU A 97 -32.54 1.85 -11.21
N GLY A 98 -33.18 1.24 -12.21
CA GLY A 98 -34.53 0.69 -12.10
C GLY A 98 -34.63 -0.39 -11.02
N GLU A 99 -33.60 -1.22 -10.88
CA GLU A 99 -33.52 -2.30 -9.88
C GLU A 99 -33.60 -1.76 -8.45
N PHE A 100 -33.01 -0.58 -8.21
CA PHE A 100 -33.07 0.06 -6.90
C PHE A 100 -34.49 0.50 -6.55
N ARG A 101 -35.24 0.98 -7.55
CA ARG A 101 -36.65 1.33 -7.39
C ARG A 101 -37.50 0.09 -7.08
N ASP A 102 -37.21 -1.03 -7.73
CA ASP A 102 -37.92 -2.29 -7.52
C ASP A 102 -37.63 -2.85 -6.11
N LEU A 103 -36.37 -2.81 -5.66
CA LEU A 103 -36.02 -3.16 -4.27
C LEU A 103 -36.72 -2.25 -3.27
N LYS A 104 -36.74 -0.94 -3.52
CA LYS A 104 -37.42 0.02 -2.63
C LYS A 104 -38.94 -0.21 -2.59
N ALA A 105 -39.54 -0.64 -3.70
CA ALA A 105 -40.95 -1.00 -3.75
C ALA A 105 -41.24 -2.28 -2.95
N ALA A 106 -40.36 -3.28 -2.98
CA ALA A 106 -40.53 -4.54 -2.27
C ALA A 106 -40.26 -4.44 -0.75
N TYR A 107 -39.20 -3.73 -0.34
CA TYR A 107 -38.76 -3.65 1.05
C TYR A 107 -39.15 -2.34 1.76
N GLY A 108 -39.76 -1.41 1.04
CA GLY A 108 -40.15 -0.10 1.55
C GLY A 108 -38.97 0.82 1.87
N SER A 109 -39.27 1.95 2.52
CA SER A 109 -38.26 2.95 2.89
C SER A 109 -37.27 2.46 3.94
N GLY A 110 -37.63 1.45 4.73
CA GLY A 110 -36.81 0.86 5.79
C GLY A 110 -35.49 0.25 5.29
N PHE A 111 -35.41 -0.16 4.02
CA PHE A 111 -34.20 -0.67 3.39
C PHE A 111 -33.13 0.41 3.12
N THR A 112 -33.56 1.67 2.97
CA THR A 112 -32.64 2.79 2.63
C THR A 112 -31.64 3.05 3.75
N PHE A 113 -32.09 2.91 5.01
CA PHE A 113 -31.26 3.17 6.19
C PHE A 113 -30.08 2.20 6.34
N PRO A 114 -30.28 0.87 6.42
CA PRO A 114 -29.17 -0.08 6.53
C PRO A 114 -28.24 -0.04 5.31
N LEU A 115 -28.77 0.21 4.11
CA LEU A 115 -27.93 0.38 2.93
C LEU A 115 -27.03 1.62 3.03
N SER A 116 -27.59 2.75 3.44
CA SER A 116 -26.82 3.99 3.64
C SER A 116 -25.75 3.83 4.71
N LEU A 117 -26.06 3.10 5.79
CA LEU A 117 -25.12 2.76 6.85
C LEU A 117 -23.96 1.89 6.33
N ALA A 118 -24.27 0.86 5.54
CA ALA A 118 -23.26 0.00 4.94
C ALA A 118 -22.35 0.78 3.99
N LEU A 119 -22.92 1.55 3.07
CA LEU A 119 -22.17 2.38 2.13
C LEU A 119 -21.30 3.42 2.84
N GLY A 120 -21.83 4.09 3.86
CA GLY A 120 -21.08 5.02 4.70
C GLY A 120 -19.89 4.34 5.36
N THR A 121 -20.10 3.16 5.97
CA THR A 121 -19.03 2.36 6.57
C THR A 121 -17.95 2.00 5.57
N PHE A 122 -18.32 1.53 4.37
CA PHE A 122 -17.36 1.20 3.32
C PHE A 122 -16.54 2.42 2.88
N VAL A 123 -17.19 3.58 2.69
CA VAL A 123 -16.50 4.82 2.34
C VAL A 123 -15.55 5.26 3.46
N THR A 124 -15.96 5.16 4.73
CA THR A 124 -15.09 5.49 5.87
C THR A 124 -13.88 4.58 5.95
N LEU A 125 -14.05 3.26 5.79
CA LEU A 125 -12.94 2.31 5.78
C LEU A 125 -11.99 2.58 4.61
N TYR A 126 -12.54 2.86 3.43
CA TYR A 126 -11.77 3.21 2.25
C TYR A 126 -10.94 4.48 2.47
N ALA A 127 -11.56 5.54 3.00
CA ALA A 127 -10.88 6.79 3.31
C ALA A 127 -9.79 6.60 4.38
N GLY A 128 -10.06 5.79 5.42
CA GLY A 128 -9.07 5.44 6.44
C GLY A 128 -7.85 4.73 5.85
N ALA A 129 -8.07 3.73 4.99
CA ALA A 129 -6.99 3.01 4.30
C ALA A 129 -6.20 3.93 3.36
N PHE A 130 -6.87 4.85 2.67
CA PHE A 130 -6.23 5.87 1.84
C PHE A 130 -5.30 6.77 2.67
N VAL A 131 -5.79 7.30 3.79
CA VAL A 131 -4.98 8.18 4.66
C VAL A 131 -3.79 7.43 5.23
N MET A 132 -4.00 6.21 5.73
CA MET A 132 -2.93 5.40 6.35
C MET A 132 -1.83 5.05 5.35
N SER A 133 -2.19 4.71 4.10
CA SER A 133 -1.22 4.37 3.05
C SER A 133 -0.40 5.56 2.54
N HIS A 134 -0.87 6.79 2.74
CA HIS A 134 -0.21 8.01 2.27
C HIS A 134 0.31 8.91 3.40
N LEU A 135 0.31 8.43 4.64
CA LEU A 135 0.66 9.21 5.83
C LEU A 135 2.09 9.78 5.74
N ASP A 136 3.04 8.99 5.24
CA ASP A 136 4.41 9.44 5.02
C ASP A 136 4.51 10.57 4.00
N ASP A 137 3.71 10.50 2.93
CA ASP A 137 3.71 11.52 1.89
C ASP A 137 3.05 12.80 2.37
N PHE A 138 1.99 12.72 3.16
CA PHE A 138 1.40 13.87 3.84
C PHE A 138 2.40 14.52 4.80
N SER A 139 3.11 13.73 5.62
CA SER A 139 4.15 14.22 6.53
C SER A 139 5.28 14.93 5.77
N ARG A 140 5.75 14.33 4.67
CA ARG A 140 6.78 14.93 3.80
C ARG A 140 6.31 16.25 3.17
N ARG A 141 5.08 16.32 2.68
CA ARG A 141 4.51 17.54 2.09
C ARG A 141 4.34 18.65 3.13
N LEU A 142 3.87 18.31 4.33
CA LEU A 142 3.71 19.27 5.43
C LEU A 142 5.06 19.89 5.81
N LYS A 143 6.11 19.08 6.01
CA LYS A 143 7.47 19.56 6.30
C LYS A 143 8.00 20.50 5.21
N ARG A 144 7.75 20.18 3.93
CA ARG A 144 8.13 21.06 2.81
C ARG A 144 7.38 22.39 2.84
N TYR A 145 6.08 22.36 3.14
CA TYR A 145 5.27 23.56 3.27
C TYR A 145 5.72 24.46 4.43
N GLU A 146 6.06 23.86 5.58
CA GLU A 146 6.63 24.57 6.74
C GLU A 146 7.98 25.21 6.41
N ALA A 147 8.87 24.49 5.72
CA ALA A 147 10.16 25.03 5.29
C ALA A 147 9.98 26.22 4.32
N ALA A 148 9.10 26.09 3.32
CA ALA A 148 8.81 27.15 2.35
C ALA A 148 8.16 28.38 2.99
N SER A 149 7.24 28.19 3.94
CA SER A 149 6.59 29.29 4.66
C SER A 149 7.53 29.99 5.64
N ARG A 150 8.49 29.27 6.26
CA ARG A 150 9.54 29.87 7.09
C ARG A 150 10.45 30.78 6.28
N HIS A 151 10.88 30.36 5.07
CA HIS A 151 11.69 31.21 4.19
C HIS A 151 10.96 32.49 3.76
N ARG A 152 9.64 32.44 3.57
CA ARG A 152 8.83 33.61 3.17
C ARG A 152 8.60 34.62 4.30
N ARG A 153 8.85 34.27 5.57
CA ARG A 153 8.74 35.20 6.72
C ARG A 153 10.06 35.90 7.09
N VAL A 154 11.18 35.43 6.54
CA VAL A 154 12.53 35.96 6.86
C VAL A 154 13.07 36.84 5.71
N ALA A 155 12.39 36.86 4.56
CA ALA A 155 12.60 37.78 3.45
C ALA A 155 11.60 38.93 3.53
#